data_AF-J0D2T5-F1
#
_entry.id   AF-J0D2T5-F1
#
_cell.length_a   1.000
_cell.length_b   1.000
_cell.length_c   1.000
_cell.angle_alpha   90.00
_cell.angle_beta   90.00
_cell.angle_gamma   90.00
#
_symmetry.space_group_name_H-M   'P 1'
#
loop_
_entity.id
_entity.type
_entity.pdbx_description
1 polymer ?
#
loop_
_entity_poly.entity_id
_entity_poly.type
_entity_poly.pdbx_seq_one_letter_code
_entity_poly.pdbx_strand_id
1 'polypeptide(L)'
;PPAWARLPTDTAPTFPPVYANPGHLALGANARCRCGGAPDTSKPLKTINCVVYGALSAYRTTIEVQACSVCPPQSRRYAGPDVRDKGLFNFNNSRIYTHDLFNDFTSAMTASETPFHSFHTMVNRKYFDTQSPVPFVASKCFRAAWYSFSFVQDLGDSFKCDPCGPNPRIVLFDGITAGFNVKHVTGSLQPPTMTTSESITRANV
;
A
#
# COMPACT_ATOMS: atom_id res chain seq x y z
N PRO A 1 8.20 -0.75 -6.81
CA PRO A 1 9.14 -1.11 -5.72
C PRO A 1 10.26 -0.08 -5.57
N PRO A 2 10.85 0.09 -4.37
CA PRO A 2 12.12 0.80 -4.19
C PRO A 2 13.22 0.24 -5.11
N ALA A 3 14.18 1.06 -5.53
CA ALA A 3 15.22 0.63 -6.47
C ALA A 3 16.07 -0.53 -5.94
N TRP A 4 16.38 -0.55 -4.64
CA TRP A 4 17.17 -1.61 -3.99
C TRP A 4 16.43 -2.96 -3.95
N ALA A 5 15.11 -2.97 -4.10
CA ALA A 5 14.27 -4.17 -4.03
C ALA A 5 13.94 -4.74 -5.43
N ARG A 6 14.48 -4.16 -6.50
CA ARG A 6 14.21 -4.57 -7.88
C ARG A 6 15.18 -5.64 -8.35
N LEU A 7 14.69 -6.58 -9.15
CA LEU A 7 15.53 -7.47 -9.94
C LEU A 7 16.15 -6.72 -11.12
N PRO A 8 17.29 -7.17 -11.67
CA PRO A 8 17.88 -6.58 -12.88
C PRO A 8 16.93 -6.54 -14.09
N THR A 9 15.92 -7.41 -14.10
CA THR A 9 14.89 -7.50 -15.16
C THR A 9 13.70 -6.55 -14.95
N ASP A 10 13.57 -5.92 -13.78
CA ASP A 10 12.45 -5.05 -13.49
C ASP A 10 12.59 -3.71 -14.23
N THR A 11 11.57 -3.35 -15.00
CA THR A 11 11.53 -2.08 -15.78
C THR A 11 10.80 -0.94 -15.07
N ALA A 12 10.46 -1.12 -13.78
CA ALA A 12 9.72 -0.13 -13.01
C ALA A 12 10.52 1.19 -12.85
N PRO A 13 9.90 2.36 -13.04
CA PRO A 13 10.57 3.65 -12.85
C PRO A 13 10.76 4.00 -11.37
N THR A 14 11.74 4.86 -11.08
CA THR A 14 11.88 5.56 -9.79
C THR A 14 11.32 6.97 -9.92
N PHE A 15 10.65 7.43 -8.88
CA PHE A 15 10.05 8.77 -8.83
C PHE A 15 10.82 9.65 -7.86
N PRO A 16 10.89 10.97 -8.11
CA PRO A 16 11.52 11.89 -7.19
C PRO A 16 10.77 11.93 -5.86
N PRO A 17 11.49 12.12 -4.75
CA PRO A 17 10.88 12.39 -3.44
C PRO A 17 10.11 13.71 -3.44
N VAL A 18 9.08 13.79 -2.59
CA VAL A 18 8.16 14.94 -2.53
C VAL A 18 8.46 15.75 -1.27
N TYR A 19 9.27 16.80 -1.43
CA TYR A 19 9.72 17.65 -0.32
C TYR A 19 8.81 18.84 -0.01
N ALA A 20 7.84 19.13 -0.87
CA ALA A 20 6.95 20.28 -0.73
C ALA A 20 5.52 19.91 -1.15
N ASN A 21 4.57 20.81 -0.87
CA ASN A 21 3.19 20.64 -1.29
C ASN A 21 3.13 20.51 -2.83
N PRO A 22 2.60 19.40 -3.39
CA PRO A 22 2.55 19.20 -4.84
C PRO A 22 1.52 20.09 -5.55
N GLY A 23 0.77 20.91 -4.79
CA GLY A 23 -0.27 21.78 -5.33
C GLY A 23 -1.43 20.97 -5.91
N HIS A 24 -2.18 21.61 -6.80
CA HIS A 24 -3.39 21.03 -7.40
C HIS A 24 -3.07 19.78 -8.25
N LEU A 25 -3.88 18.74 -8.09
CA LEU A 25 -3.74 17.46 -8.78
C LEU A 25 -4.83 17.31 -9.85
N ALA A 26 -4.48 17.64 -11.09
CA ALA A 26 -5.38 17.53 -12.24
C ALA A 26 -5.70 16.07 -12.59
N LEU A 27 -6.87 15.82 -13.19
CA LEU A 27 -7.41 14.46 -13.44
C LEU A 27 -6.51 13.62 -14.36
N GLY A 28 -5.98 14.23 -15.42
CA GLY A 28 -5.10 13.56 -16.39
C GLY A 28 -5.76 12.45 -17.21
N ALA A 29 -5.01 11.92 -18.19
CA ALA A 29 -5.53 10.92 -19.14
C ALA A 29 -5.68 9.52 -18.54
N ASN A 30 -4.85 9.19 -17.54
CA ASN A 30 -4.83 7.88 -16.90
C ASN A 30 -5.76 7.79 -15.67
N ALA A 31 -6.70 8.72 -15.53
CA ALA A 31 -7.64 8.70 -14.43
C ALA A 31 -8.45 7.40 -14.39
N ARG A 32 -8.56 6.82 -13.20
CA ARG A 32 -9.29 5.57 -12.98
C ARG A 32 -10.03 5.59 -11.66
N CYS A 33 -11.19 4.94 -11.65
CA CYS A 33 -11.90 4.59 -10.44
C CYS A 33 -11.30 3.31 -9.85
N ARG A 34 -11.53 3.07 -8.55
CA ARG A 34 -11.18 1.81 -7.88
C ARG A 34 -11.73 0.55 -8.57
N CYS A 35 -12.82 0.65 -9.33
CA CYS A 35 -13.35 -0.49 -10.10
C CYS A 35 -12.61 -0.74 -11.43
N GLY A 36 -11.61 0.07 -11.79
CA GLY A 36 -10.96 0.07 -13.10
C GLY A 36 -11.67 0.91 -14.16
N GLY A 37 -12.89 1.40 -13.88
CA GLY A 37 -13.66 2.24 -14.81
C GLY A 37 -13.03 3.61 -15.04
N ALA A 38 -13.18 4.11 -16.26
CA ALA A 38 -12.74 5.45 -16.67
C ALA A 38 -13.68 6.56 -16.12
N PRO A 39 -13.26 7.84 -16.20
CA PRO A 39 -14.15 8.98 -16.02
C PRO A 39 -15.31 8.97 -17.02
N ASP A 40 -16.52 9.31 -16.54
CA ASP A 40 -17.67 9.61 -17.38
C ASP A 40 -17.58 11.06 -17.87
N THR A 41 -17.15 11.24 -19.12
CA THR A 41 -16.96 12.55 -19.77
C THR A 41 -18.25 13.37 -19.90
N SER A 42 -19.42 12.74 -19.78
CA SER A 42 -20.71 13.44 -19.76
C SER A 42 -21.01 14.14 -18.43
N LYS A 43 -20.29 13.79 -17.36
CA LYS A 43 -20.47 14.35 -16.02
C LYS A 43 -19.48 15.48 -15.74
N PRO A 44 -19.84 16.48 -14.91
CA PRO A 44 -18.95 17.58 -14.61
C PRO A 44 -17.70 17.12 -13.85
N LEU A 45 -16.57 17.74 -14.20
CA LEU A 45 -15.34 17.67 -13.43
C LEU A 45 -15.56 18.34 -12.07
N LYS A 46 -15.09 17.71 -10.99
CA LYS A 46 -15.20 18.25 -9.63
C LYS A 46 -13.83 18.40 -9.03
N THR A 47 -13.59 19.55 -8.39
CA THR A 47 -12.44 19.73 -7.52
C THR A 47 -12.84 19.42 -6.08
N ILE A 48 -12.10 18.53 -5.41
CA ILE A 48 -12.30 18.19 -4.00
C ILE A 48 -11.02 18.41 -3.20
N ASN A 49 -11.17 18.59 -1.89
CA ASN A 49 -10.03 18.67 -0.97
C ASN A 49 -9.43 17.29 -0.73
N CYS A 50 -8.11 17.22 -0.63
CA CYS A 50 -7.38 16.02 -0.26
C CYS A 50 -6.17 16.34 0.62
N VAL A 51 -5.60 15.30 1.22
CA VAL A 51 -4.39 15.38 2.03
C VAL A 51 -3.34 14.46 1.44
N VAL A 52 -2.14 15.00 1.21
CA VAL A 52 -0.94 14.27 0.80
C VAL A 52 -0.09 14.01 2.03
N TYR A 53 0.04 12.75 2.43
CA TYR A 53 0.85 12.33 3.57
C TYR A 53 2.26 11.96 3.11
N GLY A 54 3.26 12.69 3.63
CA GLY A 54 4.68 12.41 3.44
C GLY A 54 5.35 11.80 4.67
N ALA A 55 6.67 11.55 4.58
CA ALA A 55 7.46 10.99 5.67
C ALA A 55 7.68 11.97 6.84
N LEU A 56 7.71 13.28 6.55
CA LEU A 56 8.01 14.33 7.51
C LEU A 56 6.81 15.21 7.83
N SER A 57 5.89 15.40 6.89
CA SER A 57 4.76 16.31 7.02
C SER A 57 3.63 15.90 6.08
N ALA A 58 2.45 16.48 6.26
CA ALA A 58 1.32 16.30 5.38
C ALA A 58 0.82 17.63 4.83
N TYR A 59 0.37 17.63 3.59
CA TYR A 59 -0.04 18.81 2.85
C TYR A 59 -1.52 18.77 2.51
N ARG A 60 -2.23 19.86 2.80
CA ARG A 60 -3.60 20.07 2.29
C ARG A 60 -3.51 20.56 0.85
N THR A 61 -4.25 19.92 -0.04
CA THR A 61 -4.33 20.34 -1.44
C THR A 61 -5.70 19.97 -2.04
N THR A 62 -5.83 20.13 -3.34
CA THR A 62 -7.03 19.80 -4.11
C THR A 62 -6.71 18.84 -5.24
N ILE A 63 -7.71 18.05 -5.62
CA ILE A 63 -7.64 17.05 -6.68
C ILE A 63 -8.89 17.12 -7.55
N GLU A 64 -8.72 16.94 -8.84
CA GLU A 64 -9.84 16.80 -9.77
C GLU A 64 -10.31 15.35 -9.82
N VAL A 65 -11.62 15.18 -9.79
CA VAL A 65 -12.28 13.89 -9.87
C VAL A 65 -13.51 13.99 -10.75
N GLN A 66 -13.89 12.89 -11.37
CA GLN A 66 -15.08 12.81 -12.21
C GLN A 66 -15.84 11.53 -11.92
N ALA A 67 -17.16 11.54 -12.12
CA ALA A 67 -17.98 10.36 -11.83
C ALA A 67 -17.47 9.16 -12.65
N CYS A 68 -17.46 7.97 -12.03
CA CYS A 68 -17.06 6.77 -12.74
C CYS A 68 -18.16 6.34 -13.72
N SER A 69 -17.79 5.97 -14.96
CA SER A 69 -18.74 5.51 -15.99
C SER A 69 -19.31 4.11 -15.74
N VAL A 70 -18.67 3.31 -14.88
CA VAL A 70 -19.04 1.92 -14.60
C VAL A 70 -19.81 1.77 -13.29
N CYS A 71 -19.45 2.57 -12.28
CA CYS A 71 -20.06 2.42 -10.97
C CYS A 71 -21.47 3.01 -10.94
N PRO A 72 -22.42 2.36 -10.23
CA PRO A 72 -23.77 2.89 -10.12
C PRO A 72 -23.77 4.24 -9.38
N PRO A 73 -24.62 5.21 -9.77
CA PRO A 73 -24.61 6.56 -9.18
C PRO A 73 -24.75 6.57 -7.64
N GLN A 74 -25.46 5.61 -7.06
CA GLN A 74 -25.64 5.50 -5.61
C GLN A 74 -24.32 5.23 -4.86
N SER A 75 -23.33 4.62 -5.53
CA SER A 75 -22.03 4.32 -4.94
C SER A 75 -21.13 5.55 -4.76
N ARG A 76 -21.49 6.68 -5.38
CA ARG A 76 -20.76 7.97 -5.34
C ARG A 76 -19.25 7.81 -5.57
N ARG A 77 -18.86 6.87 -6.43
CA ARG A 77 -17.46 6.64 -6.76
C ARG A 77 -17.00 7.57 -7.85
N TYR A 78 -15.76 8.04 -7.70
CA TYR A 78 -15.12 8.94 -8.64
C TYR A 78 -13.84 8.31 -9.18
N ALA A 79 -13.60 8.51 -10.47
CA ALA A 79 -12.29 8.35 -11.07
C ALA A 79 -11.44 9.57 -10.71
N GLY A 80 -10.21 9.31 -10.27
CA GLY A 80 -9.21 10.34 -9.96
C GLY A 80 -7.90 10.05 -10.67
N PRO A 81 -6.94 10.99 -10.62
CA PRO A 81 -5.66 10.86 -11.29
C PRO A 81 -4.78 9.77 -10.67
N ASP A 82 -3.90 9.20 -11.50
CA ASP A 82 -2.90 8.22 -11.09
C ASP A 82 -1.80 8.86 -10.20
N VAL A 83 -1.36 10.08 -10.53
CA VAL A 83 -0.33 10.90 -9.83
C VAL A 83 1.02 10.21 -9.54
N ARG A 84 1.20 9.00 -10.04
CA ARG A 84 2.43 8.20 -10.01
C ARG A 84 3.67 9.00 -10.43
N ASP A 85 3.55 9.76 -11.52
CA ASP A 85 4.62 10.58 -12.11
C ASP A 85 5.14 11.65 -11.14
N LYS A 86 4.31 12.08 -10.19
CA LYS A 86 4.67 13.01 -9.12
C LYS A 86 5.27 12.32 -7.88
N GLY A 87 5.54 11.02 -7.92
CA GLY A 87 5.96 10.25 -6.75
C GLY A 87 4.87 10.08 -5.71
N LEU A 88 3.60 10.11 -6.14
CA LEU A 88 2.43 10.01 -5.28
C LEU A 88 1.61 8.77 -5.60
N PHE A 89 0.95 8.24 -4.57
CA PHE A 89 0.00 7.15 -4.65
C PHE A 89 -1.39 7.63 -4.19
N ASN A 90 -2.34 7.60 -5.12
CA ASN A 90 -3.72 7.95 -4.85
C ASN A 90 -4.48 6.75 -4.25
N PHE A 91 -4.68 6.75 -2.92
CA PHE A 91 -5.40 5.66 -2.25
C PHE A 91 -6.92 5.73 -2.44
N ASN A 92 -7.52 6.93 -2.34
CA ASN A 92 -8.98 7.08 -2.43
C ASN A 92 -9.47 8.50 -2.80
N ASN A 93 -8.67 9.26 -3.54
CA ASN A 93 -8.84 10.68 -3.91
C ASN A 93 -8.79 11.66 -2.75
N SER A 94 -9.21 11.30 -1.53
CA SER A 94 -9.11 12.19 -0.36
C SER A 94 -7.81 12.03 0.41
N ARG A 95 -7.18 10.85 0.35
CA ARG A 95 -5.92 10.52 1.00
C ARG A 95 -4.93 10.04 -0.04
N ILE A 96 -3.82 10.74 -0.13
CA ILE A 96 -2.74 10.51 -1.07
C ILE A 96 -1.49 10.33 -0.24
N TYR A 97 -0.61 9.45 -0.66
CA TYR A 97 0.62 9.14 0.08
C TYR A 97 1.80 9.28 -0.85
N THR A 98 2.90 9.79 -0.35
CA THR A 98 4.13 9.84 -1.13
C THR A 98 4.75 8.43 -1.23
N HIS A 99 5.43 8.15 -2.33
CA HIS A 99 6.11 6.87 -2.52
C HIS A 99 7.25 6.68 -1.52
N ASP A 100 7.97 7.75 -1.18
CA ASP A 100 9.06 7.72 -0.20
C ASP A 100 8.57 7.27 1.20
N LEU A 101 7.42 7.74 1.68
CA LEU A 101 6.83 7.31 2.95
C LEU A 101 6.61 5.79 2.99
N PHE A 102 6.10 5.21 1.90
CA PHE A 102 5.88 3.77 1.84
C PHE A 102 7.18 2.99 1.61
N ASN A 103 8.08 3.50 0.80
CA ASN A 103 9.39 2.89 0.56
C ASN A 103 10.24 2.89 1.84
N ASP A 104 10.14 3.94 2.67
CA ASP A 104 10.77 4.02 3.99
C ASP A 104 10.25 2.92 4.90
N PHE A 105 8.93 2.70 4.93
CA PHE A 105 8.37 1.61 5.72
C PHE A 105 8.84 0.25 5.19
N THR A 106 8.77 0.02 3.88
CA THR A 106 9.27 -1.22 3.24
C THR A 106 10.75 -1.46 3.59
N SER A 107 11.58 -0.41 3.58
CA SER A 107 13.00 -0.52 3.93
C SER A 107 13.18 -0.83 5.41
N ALA A 108 12.44 -0.15 6.30
CA ALA A 108 12.53 -0.40 7.74
C ALA A 108 12.09 -1.82 8.12
N MET A 109 10.99 -2.32 7.54
CA MET A 109 10.50 -3.66 7.84
C MET A 109 11.41 -4.77 7.29
N THR A 110 12.11 -4.54 6.18
CA THR A 110 12.97 -5.55 5.56
C THR A 110 14.39 -5.54 6.13
N ALA A 111 14.92 -4.36 6.46
CA ALA A 111 16.29 -4.23 6.98
C ALA A 111 16.39 -4.40 8.50
N SER A 112 15.31 -4.14 9.25
CA SER A 112 15.34 -4.11 10.72
C SER A 112 14.11 -4.72 11.38
N GLU A 113 13.29 -5.47 10.61
CA GLU A 113 12.07 -6.12 11.09
C GLU A 113 11.10 -5.15 11.80
N THR A 114 11.17 -3.85 11.46
CA THR A 114 10.41 -2.81 12.16
C THR A 114 8.91 -3.08 11.99
N PRO A 115 8.16 -3.29 13.10
CA PRO A 115 6.72 -3.49 13.01
C PRO A 115 5.99 -2.21 12.56
N PHE A 116 4.82 -2.39 11.94
CA PHE A 116 3.93 -1.28 11.53
C PHE A 116 3.68 -0.25 12.64
N HIS A 117 3.46 -0.72 13.87
CA HIS A 117 3.17 0.16 15.00
C HIS A 117 4.37 1.03 15.38
N SER A 118 5.58 0.45 15.39
CA SER A 118 6.82 1.16 15.69
C SER A 118 7.14 2.20 14.62
N PHE A 119 7.02 1.84 13.34
CA PHE A 119 7.21 2.79 12.23
C PHE A 119 6.17 3.92 12.27
N HIS A 120 4.90 3.59 12.47
CA HIS A 120 3.82 4.59 12.59
C HIS A 120 4.07 5.55 13.76
N THR A 121 4.56 5.05 14.90
CA THR A 121 4.93 5.88 16.05
C THR A 121 6.10 6.81 15.72
N MET A 122 7.13 6.31 15.02
CA MET A 122 8.25 7.12 14.56
C MET A 122 7.78 8.26 13.63
N VAL A 123 6.92 7.98 12.66
CA VAL A 123 6.40 9.02 11.75
C VAL A 123 5.54 10.04 12.51
N ASN A 124 4.73 9.62 13.48
CA ASN A 124 4.00 10.57 14.34
C ASN A 124 4.93 11.52 15.10
N ARG A 125 6.03 11.01 15.66
CA ARG A 125 7.04 11.84 16.34
C ARG A 125 7.67 12.83 15.36
N LYS A 126 8.04 12.39 14.15
CA LYS A 126 8.53 13.28 13.09
C LYS A 126 7.53 14.39 12.77
N TYR A 127 6.23 14.08 12.65
CA TYR A 127 5.18 15.08 12.40
C TYR A 127 5.05 16.10 13.53
N PHE A 128 5.30 15.69 14.77
CA PHE A 128 5.32 16.59 15.92
C PHE A 128 6.53 17.53 15.84
N ASP A 129 7.73 16.98 15.60
CA ASP A 129 8.98 17.74 15.52
C ASP A 129 9.01 18.73 14.35
N THR A 130 8.41 18.37 13.22
CA THR A 130 8.31 19.22 12.03
C THR A 130 7.10 20.17 12.04
N GLN A 131 6.28 20.13 13.10
CA GLN A 131 5.05 20.91 13.23
C GLN A 131 4.13 20.75 12.02
N SER A 132 3.91 19.52 11.57
CA SER A 132 3.06 19.22 10.43
C SER A 132 1.66 19.85 10.59
N PRO A 133 1.13 20.55 9.57
CA PRO A 133 -0.18 21.21 9.66
C PRO A 133 -1.35 20.24 9.69
N VAL A 134 -1.09 18.95 9.42
CA VAL A 134 -2.07 17.87 9.52
C VAL A 134 -1.43 16.72 10.32
N PRO A 135 -2.13 16.18 11.34
CA PRO A 135 -1.63 15.02 12.08
C PRO A 135 -1.51 13.81 11.15
N PHE A 136 -0.57 12.91 11.47
CA PHE A 136 -0.41 11.70 10.67
C PHE A 136 -1.66 10.81 10.75
N VAL A 137 -1.92 10.07 9.68
CA VAL A 137 -3.14 9.26 9.56
C VAL A 137 -3.18 8.15 10.63
N ALA A 138 -4.37 7.72 11.03
CA ALA A 138 -4.54 6.59 11.95
C ALA A 138 -3.85 5.31 11.44
N SER A 139 -3.24 4.53 12.33
CA SER A 139 -2.43 3.34 12.00
C SER A 139 -3.16 2.34 11.08
N LYS A 140 -4.45 2.07 11.33
CA LYS A 140 -5.28 1.20 10.48
C LYS A 140 -5.37 1.70 9.04
N CYS A 141 -5.46 3.02 8.84
CA CYS A 141 -5.54 3.64 7.51
C CYS A 141 -4.19 3.60 6.81
N PHE A 142 -3.10 3.91 7.52
CA PHE A 142 -1.74 3.80 6.96
C PHE A 142 -1.45 2.38 6.49
N ARG A 143 -1.73 1.38 7.33
CA ARG A 143 -1.56 -0.04 6.99
C ARG A 143 -2.35 -0.45 5.76
N ALA A 144 -3.63 -0.07 5.68
CA ALA A 144 -4.46 -0.37 4.52
C ALA A 144 -3.93 0.29 3.24
N ALA A 145 -3.42 1.52 3.34
CA ALA A 145 -2.84 2.24 2.21
C ALA A 145 -1.53 1.61 1.75
N TRP A 146 -0.65 1.21 2.67
CA TRP A 146 0.59 0.52 2.32
C TRP A 146 0.32 -0.82 1.64
N TYR A 147 -0.58 -1.66 2.16
CA TYR A 147 -0.93 -2.92 1.47
C TYR A 147 -1.48 -2.67 0.06
N SER A 148 -2.26 -1.60 -0.13
CA SER A 148 -2.79 -1.25 -1.45
C SER A 148 -1.68 -0.77 -2.39
N PHE A 149 -0.70 -0.02 -1.86
CA PHE A 149 0.49 0.39 -2.59
C PHE A 149 1.36 -0.81 -2.98
N SER A 150 1.65 -1.71 -2.03
CA SER A 150 2.44 -2.93 -2.29
C SER A 150 1.75 -3.84 -3.31
N PHE A 151 0.42 -3.92 -3.29
CA PHE A 151 -0.34 -4.73 -4.25
C PHE A 151 -0.22 -4.25 -5.70
N VAL A 152 -0.05 -2.94 -5.93
CA VAL A 152 0.12 -2.40 -7.29
C VAL A 152 1.57 -2.37 -7.75
N GLN A 153 2.51 -2.76 -6.89
CA GLN A 153 3.90 -2.94 -7.29
C GLN A 153 4.02 -4.24 -8.08
N ASP A 154 4.43 -4.11 -9.34
CA ASP A 154 4.84 -5.26 -10.13
C ASP A 154 6.18 -5.77 -9.57
N LEU A 155 6.12 -6.93 -8.91
CA LEU A 155 7.25 -7.69 -8.42
C LEU A 155 7.25 -8.98 -9.23
N GLY A 156 7.84 -8.90 -10.44
CA GLY A 156 7.87 -10.01 -11.39
C GLY A 156 8.57 -11.24 -10.79
N ASP A 157 8.04 -12.42 -11.10
CA ASP A 157 8.66 -13.75 -10.95
C ASP A 157 9.30 -14.12 -9.59
N SER A 158 9.07 -13.34 -8.53
CA SER A 158 9.89 -13.42 -7.31
C SER A 158 9.61 -14.66 -6.45
N PHE A 159 8.50 -15.37 -6.69
CA PHE A 159 8.12 -16.58 -5.96
C PHE A 159 7.44 -17.61 -6.87
N LYS A 160 8.07 -17.93 -8.00
CA LYS A 160 7.74 -19.14 -8.75
C LYS A 160 8.46 -20.31 -8.09
N CYS A 161 7.68 -21.23 -7.52
CA CYS A 161 8.23 -22.53 -7.13
C CYS A 161 8.48 -23.32 -8.42
N ASP A 162 9.70 -23.82 -8.65
CA ASP A 162 10.00 -24.61 -9.86
C ASP A 162 9.03 -25.79 -10.05
N PRO A 163 8.70 -26.57 -9.00
CA PRO A 163 7.64 -27.58 -9.08
C PRO A 163 6.21 -27.04 -9.24
N CYS A 164 5.82 -26.02 -8.46
CA CYS A 164 4.41 -25.61 -8.35
C CYS A 164 3.99 -24.49 -9.32
N GLY A 165 4.95 -23.89 -10.03
CA GLY A 165 4.72 -22.73 -10.86
C GLY A 165 4.46 -21.45 -10.04
N PRO A 166 3.96 -20.40 -10.71
CA PRO A 166 3.64 -19.14 -10.05
C PRO A 166 2.42 -19.29 -9.14
N ASN A 167 2.42 -18.61 -7.98
CA ASN A 167 1.33 -18.63 -7.00
C ASN A 167 1.04 -20.01 -6.38
N PRO A 168 1.99 -20.64 -5.65
CA PRO A 168 1.74 -21.91 -5.01
C PRO A 168 0.61 -21.79 -3.98
N ARG A 169 -0.22 -22.85 -3.85
CA ARG A 169 -1.38 -22.89 -2.94
C ARG A 169 -1.00 -22.63 -1.48
N ILE A 170 0.23 -22.98 -1.10
CA ILE A 170 0.78 -22.78 0.24
C ILE A 170 2.18 -22.18 0.04
N VAL A 171 2.43 -21.04 0.69
CA VAL A 171 3.75 -20.43 0.75
C VAL A 171 4.23 -20.49 2.20
N LEU A 172 5.37 -21.14 2.43
CA LEU A 172 6.04 -21.15 3.72
C LEU A 172 7.09 -20.04 3.70
N PHE A 173 6.88 -19.01 4.51
CA PHE A 173 7.86 -17.95 4.72
C PHE A 173 8.43 -18.09 6.13
N ASP A 174 9.76 -18.14 6.23
CA ASP A 174 10.44 -18.00 7.52
C ASP A 174 10.33 -16.53 7.97
N GLY A 175 9.84 -16.28 9.19
CA GLY A 175 9.82 -14.93 9.77
C GLY A 175 8.56 -14.07 9.60
N ILE A 176 7.35 -14.61 9.33
CA ILE A 176 6.11 -13.80 9.40
C ILE A 176 5.08 -14.41 10.36
N THR A 177 4.78 -13.72 11.45
CA THR A 177 3.54 -13.95 12.22
C THR A 177 2.37 -13.24 11.53
N ALA A 178 1.69 -13.93 10.60
CA ALA A 178 0.46 -13.43 10.01
C ALA A 178 -0.73 -13.73 10.94
N GLY A 179 -1.14 -12.75 11.75
CA GLY A 179 -2.35 -12.86 12.57
C GLY A 179 -3.61 -12.75 11.71
N PHE A 180 -4.27 -13.87 11.43
CA PHE A 180 -5.58 -13.89 10.80
C PHE A 180 -6.67 -13.60 11.83
N ASN A 181 -7.73 -12.90 11.42
CA ASN A 181 -8.93 -12.82 12.23
C ASN A 181 -9.53 -14.23 12.39
N VAL A 182 -9.95 -14.63 13.59
CA VAL A 182 -10.51 -15.97 13.87
C VAL A 182 -11.62 -16.38 12.89
N LYS A 183 -12.37 -15.42 12.36
CA LYS A 183 -13.42 -15.66 11.35
C LYS A 183 -12.89 -16.10 9.97
N HIS A 184 -11.58 -16.12 9.76
CA HIS A 184 -10.90 -16.58 8.54
C HIS A 184 -10.10 -17.88 8.81
N VAL A 185 -10.14 -18.39 10.04
CA VAL A 185 -9.62 -19.71 10.36
C VAL A 185 -10.61 -20.72 9.80
N THR A 186 -10.28 -21.31 8.66
CA THR A 186 -10.98 -22.50 8.16
C THR A 186 -10.55 -23.69 9.02
N GLY A 187 -11.45 -24.65 9.25
CA GLY A 187 -11.12 -25.88 10.02
C GLY A 187 -10.03 -26.76 9.42
N SER A 188 -9.47 -26.36 8.27
CA SER A 188 -8.38 -27.01 7.55
C SER A 188 -6.98 -26.48 7.91
N LEU A 189 -6.87 -25.36 8.63
CA LEU A 189 -5.57 -24.83 9.05
C LEU A 189 -5.12 -25.56 10.32
N GLN A 190 -4.07 -26.36 10.20
CA GLN A 190 -3.40 -26.98 11.35
C GLN A 190 -1.99 -26.39 11.52
N PRO A 191 -1.55 -26.17 12.77
CA PRO A 191 -0.17 -25.79 13.04
C PRO A 191 0.80 -26.81 12.43
N PRO A 192 1.86 -26.37 11.73
CA PRO A 192 2.88 -27.28 11.21
C PRO A 192 3.68 -27.97 12.33
N THR A 193 3.51 -27.54 13.57
CA THR A 193 4.11 -28.13 14.78
C THR A 193 3.19 -29.14 15.49
N MET A 194 2.06 -29.53 14.90
CA MET A 194 1.23 -30.59 15.49
C MET A 194 1.99 -31.91 15.45
N THR A 195 2.20 -32.49 16.63
CA THR A 195 2.80 -33.82 16.76
C THR A 195 1.85 -34.86 16.19
N THR A 196 2.33 -35.65 15.24
CA THR A 196 1.68 -36.85 14.71
C THR A 196 2.27 -38.11 15.36
N SER A 197 1.69 -39.27 15.07
CA SER A 197 2.26 -40.58 15.46
C SER A 197 3.65 -40.84 14.88
N GLU A 198 4.06 -40.08 13.87
CA GLU A 198 5.37 -40.17 13.19
C GLU A 198 6.37 -39.14 13.76
N SER A 199 5.94 -38.27 14.67
CA SER A 199 6.80 -37.24 15.24
C SER A 199 7.86 -37.86 16.16
N ILE A 200 9.09 -37.39 16.03
CA ILE A 200 10.22 -37.87 16.82
C ILE A 200 10.09 -37.38 18.26
N THR A 201 9.75 -38.27 19.17
CA THR A 201 9.78 -37.98 20.62
C THR A 201 11.20 -38.12 21.13
N ARG A 202 11.84 -37.01 21.53
CA ARG A 202 13.14 -37.04 22.21
C ARG A 202 12.92 -37.08 23.71
N ALA A 203 13.36 -38.13 24.38
CA ALA A 203 13.07 -38.39 25.79
C ALA A 203 13.80 -37.48 26.80
N ASN A 204 14.57 -36.49 26.38
CA ASN A 204 15.40 -35.65 27.27
C ASN A 204 15.56 -34.21 26.75
N VAL A 205 14.45 -33.50 26.50
CA VAL A 205 14.45 -32.04 26.33
C VAL A 205 13.72 -31.42 27.51
#